data_AF-A0A257M330-F1
#
_entry.id   AF-A0A257M330-F1
#
_cell.length_a   1.000
_cell.length_b   1.000
_cell.length_c   1.000
_cell.angle_alpha   90.00
_cell.angle_beta   90.00
_cell.angle_gamma   90.00
#
_symmetry.space_group_name_H-M   'P 1'
#
loop_
_entity.id
_entity.type
_entity.pdbx_description
1 polymer ?
#
loop_
_entity_poly.entity_id
_entity_poly.type
_entity_poly.pdbx_seq_one_letter_code
_entity_poly.pdbx_strand_id
1 'polypeptide(L)'
;NEKIFSGILLTFLTAGLVGTVVVIDVLPMLAHKATHSVYDSGAQVEEDAMHTARSKVAQGDYVGAIESFREAAKADPLNRMPWVEIAKIQRENLEDPNAAIQTIRYALESQEWEVNNAAYFLFRLAELYDEDAGDRLSATTMLQQVIDQFPETRHSANARHKLHEWGLI
;
A
#
# COMPACT_ATOMS: atom_id res chain seq x y z
N ASN A 1 27.58 -59.68 20.08
CA ASN A 1 27.74 -58.22 19.99
C ASN A 1 28.03 -57.72 18.57
N GLU A 2 28.92 -58.35 17.80
CA GLU A 2 29.28 -57.89 16.44
C GLU A 2 28.13 -57.95 15.41
N LYS A 3 27.32 -59.03 15.38
CA LYS A 3 26.18 -59.15 14.46
C LYS A 3 25.08 -58.10 14.70
N ILE A 4 24.85 -57.72 15.95
CA ILE A 4 23.86 -56.70 16.32
C ILE A 4 24.35 -55.31 15.90
N PHE A 5 25.64 -55.02 16.14
CA PHE A 5 26.26 -53.77 15.72
C PHE A 5 26.26 -53.59 14.19
N SER A 6 26.59 -54.64 13.44
CA SER A 6 26.55 -54.64 11.97
C SER A 6 25.14 -54.44 11.43
N GLY A 7 24.12 -55.06 12.03
CA GLY A 7 22.71 -54.88 11.64
C GLY A 7 22.21 -53.44 11.86
N ILE A 8 22.58 -52.84 12.99
CA ILE A 8 22.23 -51.43 13.29
C ILE A 8 22.92 -50.49 12.29
N LEU A 9 24.21 -50.70 12.01
CA LEU A 9 24.98 -49.88 11.07
C LEU A 9 24.39 -49.96 9.65
N LEU A 10 24.02 -51.17 9.18
CA LEU A 10 23.41 -51.36 7.86
C LEU A 10 22.05 -50.65 7.75
N THR A 11 21.27 -50.64 8.84
CA THR A 11 19.97 -49.96 8.88
C THR A 11 20.13 -48.44 8.81
N PHE A 12 21.13 -47.87 9.51
CA PHE A 12 21.43 -46.43 9.39
C PHE A 12 21.97 -46.04 8.01
N LEU A 13 22.82 -46.87 7.40
CA LEU A 13 23.35 -46.61 6.06
C LEU A 13 22.24 -46.65 5.00
N THR A 14 21.33 -47.62 5.08
CA THR A 14 20.20 -47.74 4.15
C THR A 14 19.16 -46.64 4.37
N ALA A 15 18.82 -46.31 5.62
CA ALA A 15 17.93 -45.19 5.93
C ALA A 15 18.52 -43.83 5.51
N GLY A 16 19.84 -43.65 5.67
CA GLY A 16 20.55 -42.47 5.20
C GLY A 16 20.46 -42.31 3.68
N LEU A 17 20.74 -43.38 2.93
CA LEU A 17 20.67 -43.37 1.45
C LEU A 17 19.25 -43.06 0.95
N VAL A 18 18.22 -43.70 1.53
CA VAL A 18 16.82 -43.45 1.17
C VAL A 18 16.41 -42.02 1.51
N GLY A 19 16.82 -41.51 2.68
CA GLY A 19 16.58 -40.12 3.06
C GLY A 19 17.21 -39.13 2.09
N THR A 20 18.43 -39.38 1.62
CA THR A 20 19.11 -38.53 0.63
C THR A 20 18.37 -38.49 -0.71
N VAL A 21 17.92 -39.65 -1.22
CA VAL A 21 17.15 -39.72 -2.48
C VAL A 21 15.83 -38.97 -2.36
N VAL A 22 15.11 -39.10 -1.23
CA VAL A 22 13.86 -38.36 -1.00
C VAL A 22 14.10 -36.85 -1.00
N VAL A 23 15.18 -36.38 -0.37
CA VAL A 23 15.50 -34.95 -0.30
C VAL A 23 15.95 -34.38 -1.64
N ILE A 24 16.73 -35.13 -2.43
CA ILE A 24 17.29 -34.64 -3.70
C ILE A 24 16.29 -34.77 -4.85
N ASP A 25 15.48 -35.84 -4.89
CA ASP A 25 14.67 -36.14 -6.07
C ASP A 25 13.18 -35.84 -5.87
N VAL A 26 12.64 -36.17 -4.68
CA VAL A 26 11.20 -36.06 -4.42
C VAL A 26 10.81 -34.65 -3.99
N LEU A 27 11.57 -34.05 -3.07
CA LEU A 27 11.29 -32.69 -2.60
C LEU A 27 11.32 -31.66 -3.74
N PRO A 28 12.32 -31.63 -4.65
CA PRO A 28 12.31 -30.66 -5.74
C PRO A 28 11.18 -30.89 -6.74
N MET A 29 10.75 -32.13 -6.96
CA MET A 29 9.62 -32.41 -7.86
C MET A 29 8.28 -31.90 -7.29
N LEU A 30 8.07 -32.05 -5.98
CA LEU A 30 6.90 -31.51 -5.29
C LEU A 30 6.96 -29.97 -5.20
N ALA A 31 8.14 -29.41 -4.90
CA ALA A 31 8.36 -27.98 -4.91
C ALA A 31 8.07 -27.38 -6.29
N HIS A 32 8.57 -27.98 -7.37
CA HIS A 32 8.35 -27.48 -8.73
C HIS A 32 6.87 -27.53 -9.14
N LYS A 33 6.14 -28.60 -8.78
CA LYS A 33 4.69 -28.68 -9.00
C LYS A 33 3.90 -27.65 -8.19
N ALA A 34 4.25 -27.44 -6.92
CA ALA A 34 3.63 -26.43 -6.08
C ALA A 34 3.91 -25.02 -6.60
N THR A 35 5.17 -24.72 -6.94
CA THR A 35 5.59 -23.43 -7.48
C THR A 35 4.89 -23.12 -8.80
N HIS A 36 4.78 -24.06 -9.75
CA HIS A 36 4.06 -23.80 -11.00
C HIS A 36 2.56 -23.57 -10.79
N SER A 37 1.90 -24.31 -9.89
CA SER A 37 0.47 -24.09 -9.60
C SER A 37 0.18 -22.73 -8.96
N VAL A 38 1.11 -22.21 -8.16
CA VAL A 38 1.04 -20.88 -7.52
C VAL A 38 1.47 -19.78 -8.49
N TYR A 39 2.42 -20.05 -9.38
CA TYR A 39 2.94 -19.08 -10.35
C TYR A 39 2.01 -18.87 -11.55
N ASP A 40 1.37 -19.93 -12.08
CA ASP A 40 0.41 -19.81 -13.19
C ASP A 40 -0.92 -19.17 -12.76
N SER A 41 -1.30 -19.28 -11.48
CA SER A 41 -2.48 -18.59 -10.94
C SER A 41 -2.23 -17.10 -10.66
N GLY A 42 -0.96 -16.68 -10.54
CA GLY A 42 -0.55 -15.27 -10.49
C GLY A 42 -0.32 -14.63 -11.88
N ALA A 43 -0.46 -15.39 -12.96
CA ALA A 43 -0.32 -14.89 -14.34
C ALA A 43 -1.65 -14.43 -14.96
N GLN A 44 -2.76 -14.45 -14.20
CA GLN A 44 -3.82 -13.50 -14.46
C GLN A 44 -3.30 -12.16 -13.99
N VAL A 45 -2.81 -11.35 -14.93
CA VAL A 45 -2.50 -9.94 -14.70
C VAL A 45 -3.66 -9.38 -13.89
N GLU A 46 -3.43 -9.07 -12.62
CA GLU A 46 -4.39 -8.33 -11.81
C GLU A 46 -4.65 -7.06 -12.60
N GLU A 47 -5.84 -6.98 -13.20
CA GLU A 47 -6.22 -5.88 -14.06
C GLU A 47 -6.03 -4.62 -13.21
N ASP A 48 -5.05 -3.78 -13.56
CA ASP A 48 -4.75 -2.56 -12.82
C ASP A 48 -6.06 -1.80 -12.63
N ALA A 49 -6.62 -1.85 -11.42
CA ALA A 49 -7.97 -1.35 -11.14
C ALA A 49 -8.09 0.14 -11.48
N MET A 50 -6.97 0.84 -11.59
CA MET A 50 -6.87 2.25 -11.96
C MET A 50 -6.65 2.49 -13.45
N HIS A 51 -6.46 1.47 -14.30
CA HIS A 51 -6.17 1.62 -15.73
C HIS A 51 -7.25 2.41 -16.46
N THR A 52 -8.52 2.03 -16.27
CA THR A 52 -9.67 2.73 -16.86
C THR A 52 -9.73 4.19 -16.41
N ALA A 53 -9.50 4.43 -15.12
CA ALA A 53 -9.49 5.78 -14.56
C ALA A 53 -8.38 6.64 -15.17
N ARG A 54 -7.15 6.13 -15.24
CA ARG A 54 -5.98 6.79 -15.87
C ARG A 54 -6.21 7.07 -17.34
N SER A 55 -6.85 6.15 -18.07
CA SER A 55 -7.22 6.35 -19.48
C SER A 55 -8.17 7.54 -19.64
N LYS A 56 -9.18 7.66 -18.77
CA LYS A 56 -10.11 8.79 -18.77
C LYS A 56 -9.44 10.11 -18.40
N VAL A 57 -8.50 10.10 -17.45
CA VAL A 57 -7.65 11.28 -17.16
C VAL A 57 -6.90 11.73 -18.40
N ALA A 58 -6.28 10.80 -19.14
CA ALA A 58 -5.55 11.12 -20.37
C ALA A 58 -6.46 11.66 -21.50
N GLN A 59 -7.75 11.31 -21.47
CA GLN A 59 -8.76 11.83 -22.40
C GLN A 59 -9.37 13.18 -21.96
N GLY A 60 -9.03 13.66 -20.76
CA GLY A 60 -9.66 14.84 -20.16
C GLY A 60 -11.08 14.58 -19.61
N ASP A 61 -11.53 13.33 -19.58
CA ASP A 61 -12.79 12.94 -18.93
C ASP A 61 -12.58 12.82 -17.41
N TYR A 62 -12.43 13.97 -16.76
CA TYR A 62 -12.14 14.05 -15.33
C TYR A 62 -13.29 13.53 -14.46
N VAL A 63 -14.54 13.77 -14.86
CA VAL A 63 -15.72 13.28 -14.13
C VAL A 63 -15.79 11.76 -14.21
N GLY A 64 -15.67 11.19 -15.42
CA GLY A 64 -15.66 9.74 -15.59
C GLY A 64 -14.42 9.08 -14.96
N ALA A 65 -13.28 9.77 -14.91
CA ALA A 65 -12.08 9.31 -14.20
C ALA A 65 -12.33 9.20 -12.70
N ILE A 66 -12.94 10.23 -12.08
CA ILE A 66 -13.29 10.21 -10.65
C ILE A 66 -14.22 9.04 -10.32
N GLU A 67 -15.23 8.77 -11.15
CA GLU A 67 -16.11 7.62 -10.97
C GLU A 67 -15.32 6.30 -11.03
N SER A 68 -14.41 6.18 -11.99
CA SER A 68 -13.59 4.98 -12.17
C SER A 68 -12.61 4.78 -11.01
N PHE A 69 -12.03 5.85 -10.46
CA PHE A 69 -11.22 5.79 -9.25
C PHE A 69 -12.04 5.38 -8.02
N ARG A 70 -13.30 5.82 -7.91
CA ARG A 70 -14.17 5.36 -6.81
C ARG A 70 -14.46 3.87 -6.91
N GLU A 71 -14.65 3.33 -8.11
CA GLU A 71 -14.77 1.87 -8.28
C GLU A 71 -13.46 1.15 -7.94
N ALA A 72 -12.30 1.70 -8.31
CA ALA A 72 -11.00 1.16 -7.89
C ALA A 72 -10.84 1.15 -6.36
N ALA A 73 -11.28 2.21 -5.67
CA ALA A 73 -11.27 2.28 -4.22
C ALA A 73 -12.22 1.26 -3.57
N LYS A 74 -13.31 0.85 -4.23
CA LYS A 74 -14.18 -0.22 -3.73
C LYS A 74 -13.55 -1.59 -3.93
N ALA A 75 -12.84 -1.78 -5.04
CA ALA A 75 -12.19 -3.05 -5.38
C ALA A 75 -11.00 -3.32 -4.45
N ASP A 76 -10.23 -2.29 -4.11
CA ASP A 76 -9.15 -2.35 -3.12
C ASP A 76 -9.30 -1.21 -2.09
N PRO A 77 -10.07 -1.43 -1.01
CA PRO A 77 -10.36 -0.41 0.00
C PRO A 77 -9.12 0.17 0.67
N LEU A 78 -8.05 -0.61 0.84
CA LEU A 78 -6.84 -0.17 1.55
C LEU A 78 -5.82 0.50 0.63
N ASN A 79 -6.09 0.57 -0.67
CA ASN A 79 -5.29 1.36 -1.59
C ASN A 79 -5.66 2.84 -1.49
N ARG A 80 -4.73 3.65 -0.97
CA ARG A 80 -4.93 5.11 -0.90
C ARG A 80 -4.95 5.80 -2.26
N MET A 81 -4.33 5.20 -3.29
CA MET A 81 -4.02 5.89 -4.55
C MET A 81 -5.24 6.44 -5.29
N PRO A 82 -6.39 5.73 -5.38
CA PRO A 82 -7.56 6.29 -6.02
C PRO A 82 -8.05 7.59 -5.37
N TRP A 83 -8.03 7.68 -4.04
CA TRP A 83 -8.41 8.91 -3.31
C TRP A 83 -7.43 10.06 -3.58
N VAL A 84 -6.14 9.75 -3.69
CA VAL A 84 -5.09 10.72 -4.06
C VAL A 84 -5.34 11.28 -5.46
N GLU A 85 -5.61 10.42 -6.43
CA GLU A 85 -5.86 10.85 -7.81
C GLU A 85 -7.18 11.64 -7.93
N ILE A 86 -8.25 11.24 -7.23
CA ILE A 86 -9.51 12.01 -7.20
C ILE A 86 -9.26 13.42 -6.67
N ALA A 87 -8.58 13.56 -5.53
CA ALA A 87 -8.32 14.87 -4.94
C ALA A 87 -7.41 15.73 -5.83
N LYS A 88 -6.43 15.11 -6.51
CA LYS A 88 -5.58 15.80 -7.49
C LYS A 88 -6.41 16.33 -8.65
N ILE A 89 -7.27 15.51 -9.25
CA ILE A 89 -8.13 15.92 -10.35
C ILE A 89 -9.05 17.07 -9.94
N GLN A 90 -9.67 16.95 -8.76
CA GLN A 90 -10.55 18.00 -8.23
C GLN A 90 -9.80 19.31 -8.06
N ARG A 91 -8.60 19.29 -7.45
CA ARG A 91 -7.78 20.48 -7.23
C ARG A 91 -7.24 21.08 -8.53
N GLU A 92 -6.56 20.28 -9.34
CA GLU A 92 -5.73 20.76 -10.45
C GLU A 92 -6.48 20.86 -11.78
N ASN A 93 -7.42 19.94 -12.04
CA ASN A 93 -8.09 19.85 -13.34
C ASN A 93 -9.49 20.46 -13.33
N LEU A 94 -10.20 20.36 -12.19
CA LEU A 94 -11.53 20.93 -12.02
C LEU A 94 -11.52 22.27 -11.26
N GLU A 95 -10.35 22.70 -10.78
CA GLU A 95 -10.17 23.93 -10.00
C GLU A 95 -11.13 24.03 -8.79
N ASP A 96 -11.47 22.88 -8.20
CA ASP A 96 -12.33 22.73 -7.03
C ASP A 96 -11.55 22.12 -5.84
N PRO A 97 -10.73 22.95 -5.16
CA PRO A 97 -9.98 22.49 -4.00
C PRO A 97 -10.88 22.12 -2.81
N ASN A 98 -12.10 22.67 -2.73
CA ASN A 98 -13.04 22.29 -1.68
C ASN A 98 -13.48 20.83 -1.86
N ALA A 99 -13.77 20.41 -3.08
CA ALA A 99 -14.06 19.00 -3.37
C ALA A 99 -12.87 18.09 -3.03
N ALA A 100 -11.64 18.52 -3.32
CA ALA A 100 -10.43 17.79 -2.94
C ALA A 100 -10.32 17.60 -1.41
N ILE A 101 -10.58 18.66 -0.64
CA ILE A 101 -10.63 18.60 0.83
C ILE A 101 -11.71 17.61 1.28
N GLN A 102 -12.93 17.68 0.73
CA GLN A 102 -14.00 16.74 1.09
C GLN A 102 -13.60 15.29 0.80
N THR A 103 -12.98 15.02 -0.34
CA THR A 103 -12.54 13.69 -0.74
C THR A 103 -11.51 13.13 0.24
N ILE A 104 -10.48 13.90 0.59
CA ILE A 104 -9.43 13.41 1.48
C ILE A 104 -9.97 13.22 2.91
N ARG A 105 -10.82 14.12 3.41
CA ARG A 105 -11.47 13.91 4.71
C ARG A 105 -12.33 12.66 4.71
N TYR A 106 -13.17 12.48 3.68
CA TYR A 106 -13.98 11.28 3.53
C TYR A 106 -13.11 10.02 3.53
N ALA A 107 -12.03 9.99 2.75
CA ALA A 107 -11.12 8.84 2.72
C ALA A 107 -10.55 8.56 4.11
N LEU A 108 -9.99 9.57 4.79
CA LEU A 108 -9.41 9.46 6.13
C LEU A 108 -10.41 8.97 7.18
N GLU A 109 -11.66 9.44 7.12
CA GLU A 109 -12.72 9.13 8.10
C GLU A 109 -13.48 7.84 7.78
N SER A 110 -13.43 7.37 6.53
CA SER A 110 -14.24 6.22 6.08
C SER A 110 -13.81 4.88 6.67
N GLN A 111 -12.55 4.75 7.09
CA GLN A 111 -11.98 3.51 7.59
C GLN A 111 -10.66 3.75 8.34
N GLU A 112 -10.21 2.71 9.04
CA GLU A 112 -8.86 2.69 9.62
C GLU A 112 -7.82 2.44 8.52
N TRP A 113 -6.78 3.26 8.50
CA TRP A 113 -5.70 3.19 7.53
C TRP A 113 -4.42 2.72 8.19
N GLU A 114 -3.55 2.08 7.39
CA GLU A 114 -2.18 1.88 7.80
C GLU A 114 -1.52 3.22 8.16
N VAL A 115 -0.65 3.22 9.17
CA VAL A 115 -0.09 4.44 9.79
C VAL A 115 0.47 5.43 8.77
N ASN A 116 1.20 4.95 7.76
CA ASN A 116 1.75 5.81 6.72
C ASN A 116 0.67 6.44 5.84
N ASN A 117 -0.42 5.74 5.56
CA ASN A 117 -1.53 6.24 4.75
C ASN A 117 -2.37 7.25 5.54
N ALA A 118 -2.64 6.99 6.83
CA ALA A 118 -3.31 7.95 7.71
C ALA A 118 -2.51 9.26 7.81
N ALA A 119 -1.20 9.15 8.08
CA ALA A 119 -0.29 10.29 8.15
C ALA A 119 -0.22 11.04 6.81
N TYR A 120 -0.23 10.31 5.69
CA TYR A 120 -0.28 10.91 4.35
C TYR A 120 -1.55 11.76 4.17
N PHE A 121 -2.73 11.22 4.48
CA PHE A 121 -3.99 11.94 4.27
C PHE A 121 -4.10 13.17 5.16
N LEU A 122 -3.73 13.07 6.43
CA LEU A 122 -3.75 14.21 7.34
C LEU A 122 -2.74 15.29 6.92
N PHE A 123 -1.54 14.91 6.50
CA PHE A 123 -0.56 15.84 5.95
C PHE A 123 -1.09 16.51 4.68
N ARG A 124 -1.68 15.74 3.75
CA ARG A 124 -2.26 16.27 2.51
C ARG A 124 -3.41 17.25 2.79
N LEU A 125 -4.26 16.98 3.78
CA LEU A 125 -5.29 17.92 4.22
C LEU A 125 -4.67 19.22 4.70
N ALA A 126 -3.63 19.15 5.53
CA ALA A 126 -2.94 20.35 5.99
C ALA A 126 -2.41 21.20 4.82
N GLU A 127 -1.88 20.57 3.77
CA GLU A 127 -1.46 21.28 2.56
C GLU A 127 -2.62 21.95 1.83
N LEU A 128 -3.75 21.27 1.65
CA LEU A 128 -4.94 21.84 1.01
C LEU A 128 -5.53 23.01 1.81
N TYR A 129 -5.57 22.90 3.14
CA TYR A 129 -6.02 23.99 4.01
C TYR A 129 -5.09 25.20 3.92
N ASP A 130 -3.79 24.97 3.86
CA ASP A 130 -2.81 26.04 3.76
C ASP A 130 -2.82 26.73 2.38
N GLU A 131 -2.71 25.93 1.32
CA GLU A 131 -2.45 26.42 -0.03
C GLU A 131 -3.72 26.90 -0.72
N ASP A 132 -4.84 26.21 -0.52
CA ASP A 132 -6.07 26.45 -1.29
C ASP A 132 -7.16 27.14 -0.45
N ALA A 133 -7.28 26.80 0.84
CA ALA A 133 -8.25 27.46 1.73
C ALA A 133 -7.70 28.72 2.42
N GLY A 134 -6.37 28.93 2.41
CA GLY A 134 -5.70 30.03 3.13
C GLY A 134 -5.84 29.94 4.65
N ASP A 135 -6.22 28.78 5.18
CA ASP A 135 -6.43 28.54 6.61
C ASP A 135 -5.19 27.89 7.23
N ARG A 136 -4.16 28.74 7.41
CA ARG A 136 -2.90 28.37 8.05
C ARG A 136 -3.11 27.82 9.46
N LEU A 137 -4.14 28.27 10.18
CA LEU A 137 -4.39 27.82 11.55
C LEU A 137 -4.80 26.35 11.56
N SER A 138 -5.78 25.98 10.74
CA SER A 138 -6.20 24.59 10.58
C SER A 138 -5.04 23.71 10.06
N ALA A 139 -4.26 24.22 9.10
CA ALA A 139 -3.09 23.52 8.60
C ALA A 139 -2.06 23.24 9.72
N THR A 140 -1.72 24.25 10.53
CA THR A 140 -0.81 24.09 11.67
C THR A 140 -1.31 23.04 12.66
N THR A 141 -2.60 23.07 13.02
CA THR A 141 -3.19 22.08 13.93
C THR A 141 -3.06 20.67 13.37
N MET A 142 -3.33 20.48 12.07
CA MET A 142 -3.19 19.18 11.41
C MET A 142 -1.74 18.72 11.35
N LEU A 143 -0.79 19.61 11.03
CA LEU A 143 0.64 19.26 11.03
C LEU A 143 1.13 18.85 12.41
N GLN A 144 0.70 19.55 13.47
CA GLN A 144 1.02 19.15 14.85
C GLN A 144 0.43 17.77 15.16
N GLN A 145 -0.80 17.50 14.72
CA GLN A 145 -1.41 16.18 14.88
C GLN A 145 -0.63 15.08 14.13
N VAL A 146 -0.12 15.35 12.92
CA VAL A 146 0.77 14.40 12.21
C VAL A 146 2.02 14.10 13.03
N ILE A 147 2.60 15.12 13.67
CA ILE A 147 3.79 15.00 14.50
C ILE A 147 3.53 14.11 15.72
N ASP A 148 2.43 14.37 16.42
CA ASP A 148 2.10 13.74 17.69
C ASP A 148 1.59 12.30 17.50
N GLN A 149 0.76 12.06 16.50
CA GLN A 149 0.11 10.76 16.28
C GLN A 149 0.96 9.80 15.45
N PHE A 150 1.82 10.32 14.57
CA PHE A 150 2.58 9.51 13.61
C PHE A 150 4.08 9.81 13.63
N PRO A 151 4.74 9.86 14.81
CA PRO A 151 6.08 10.43 14.99
C PRO A 151 7.17 9.79 14.11
N GLU A 152 7.03 8.50 13.79
CA GLU A 152 7.98 7.70 13.03
C GLU A 152 7.77 7.74 11.50
N THR A 153 6.77 8.48 11.03
CA THR A 153 6.50 8.57 9.59
C THR A 153 7.32 9.67 8.93
N ARG A 154 7.66 9.48 7.64
CA ARG A 154 8.24 10.57 6.83
C ARG A 154 7.35 11.82 6.79
N HIS A 155 6.03 11.64 6.92
CA HIS A 155 5.06 12.73 6.93
C HIS A 155 5.16 13.58 8.19
N SER A 156 5.49 12.97 9.33
CA SER A 156 5.83 13.67 10.56
C SER A 156 7.14 14.46 10.44
N ALA A 157 8.17 13.91 9.80
CA ALA A 157 9.39 14.67 9.50
C ALA A 157 9.10 15.88 8.60
N ASN A 158 8.29 15.69 7.54
CA ASN A 158 7.87 16.78 6.66
C ASN A 158 7.01 17.84 7.39
N ALA A 159 6.13 17.40 8.30
CA ALA A 159 5.32 18.31 9.10
C ALA A 159 6.19 19.17 10.02
N ARG A 160 7.18 18.58 10.70
CA ARG A 160 8.15 19.34 11.51
C ARG A 160 8.90 20.36 10.67
N HIS A 161 9.37 19.95 9.50
CA HIS A 161 10.07 20.85 8.59
C HIS A 161 9.19 22.05 8.19
N LYS A 162 7.95 21.78 7.77
CA LYS A 162 6.99 22.82 7.35
C LYS A 162 6.62 23.77 8.50
N LEU A 163 6.40 23.26 9.72
CA LEU A 163 6.17 24.12 10.89
C LEU A 163 7.38 24.98 11.27
N HIS A 164 8.59 24.45 11.14
CA HIS A 164 9.82 25.21 11.34
C HIS A 164 9.99 26.31 10.27
N GLU A 165 9.71 26.01 8.99
CA GLU A 165 9.69 27.02 7.92
C GLU A 165 8.69 28.15 8.20
N TRP A 166 7.61 27.86 8.92
CA TRP A 166 6.63 28.86 9.34
C TRP A 166 7.01 29.58 10.64
N GLY A 167 8.12 29.22 11.29
CA GLY A 167 8.58 29.79 12.55
C GLY A 167 7.69 29.46 13.75
N LEU A 168 7.00 28.32 13.71
CA LEU A 168 6.06 27.90 14.76
C LEU A 168 6.67 26.92 15.78
N ILE A 169 7.79 26.28 15.45
CA ILE A 169 8.59 25.40 16.32
C ILE A 169 10.09 25.60 16.10
#